data_AF-A0A1B2EXF7-F1
#
_entry.id   AF-A0A1B2EXF7-F1
#
_cell.length_a   1.000
_cell.length_b   1.000
_cell.length_c   1.000
_cell.angle_alpha   90.00
_cell.angle_beta   90.00
_cell.angle_gamma   90.00
#
_symmetry.space_group_name_H-M   'P 1'
#
loop_
_entity.id
_entity.type
_entity.pdbx_description
1 polymer ?
#
loop_
_entity_poly.entity_id
_entity_poly.type
_entity_poly.pdbx_seq_one_letter_code
_entity_poly.pdbx_strand_id
1 'polypeptide(L)'
;MQKYLTITNHVYTPVALVASKKFWSSLSPEQQSAVMAAAEATRTFQRAEELKQANEVVSELTAKGMTVSSMPPAELENIRKAIQPVIDKSTETIGTEFVEGFYAEIKKARGTH
;
A
#
# COMPACT_ATOMS: atom_id res chain seq x y z
N MET A 1 -9.51 5.13 25.02
CA MET A 1 -10.20 4.48 23.88
C MET A 1 -10.43 5.53 22.79
N GLN A 2 -10.25 5.21 21.51
CA GLN A 2 -10.46 6.14 20.38
C GLN A 2 -11.95 6.27 20.03
N LYS A 3 -12.38 7.48 19.64
CA LYS A 3 -13.81 7.80 19.36
C LYS A 3 -14.10 8.06 17.88
N TYR A 4 -13.08 8.42 17.10
CA TYR A 4 -13.20 8.86 15.72
C TYR A 4 -12.21 8.12 14.83
N LEU A 5 -12.65 7.78 13.62
CA LEU A 5 -11.81 7.25 12.55
C LEU A 5 -12.10 8.03 11.27
N THR A 6 -11.09 8.67 10.69
CA THR A 6 -11.20 9.29 9.38
C THR A 6 -10.42 8.45 8.37
N ILE A 7 -11.10 7.95 7.34
CA ILE A 7 -10.49 7.26 6.21
C ILE A 7 -9.87 8.34 5.31
N THR A 8 -8.57 8.57 5.47
CA THR A 8 -7.83 9.63 4.77
C THR A 8 -7.13 9.16 3.49
N ASN A 9 -6.93 7.84 3.31
CA ASN A 9 -6.16 7.27 2.20
C ASN A 9 -4.77 7.94 2.02
N HIS A 10 -4.14 8.35 3.13
CA HIS A 10 -2.88 9.08 3.14
C HIS A 10 -1.66 8.22 2.83
N VAL A 11 -1.75 6.91 3.02
CA VAL A 11 -0.69 5.93 2.74
C VAL A 11 -1.31 4.66 2.16
N TYR A 12 -0.63 4.06 1.19
CA TYR A 12 -0.81 2.66 0.79
C TYR A 12 0.34 1.84 1.38
N THR A 13 0.03 0.75 2.08
CA THR A 13 1.01 -0.03 2.86
C THR A 13 1.25 -1.40 2.23
N PRO A 14 2.06 -1.50 1.16
CA PRO A 14 2.38 -2.80 0.56
C PRO A 14 3.32 -3.59 1.48
N VAL A 15 3.12 -4.91 1.53
CA VAL A 15 4.06 -5.85 2.15
C VAL A 15 4.80 -6.61 1.06
N ALA A 16 6.13 -6.65 1.14
CA ALA A 16 6.96 -7.45 0.26
C ALA A 16 7.15 -8.85 0.86
N LEU A 17 6.76 -9.89 0.12
CA LEU A 17 7.15 -11.25 0.46
C LEU A 17 8.59 -11.48 0.00
N VAL A 18 9.47 -11.78 0.95
CA VAL A 18 10.90 -11.99 0.68
C VAL A 18 11.36 -13.32 1.24
N ALA A 19 12.35 -13.93 0.58
CA ALA A 19 13.00 -15.15 1.02
C ALA A 19 14.52 -14.97 1.04
N SER A 20 15.21 -15.69 1.92
CA SER A 20 16.67 -15.63 1.96
C SER A 20 17.27 -16.20 0.68
N LYS A 21 18.35 -15.57 0.19
CA LYS A 21 19.08 -16.05 -1.00
C LYS A 21 19.55 -17.50 -0.85
N LYS A 22 20.03 -17.88 0.34
CA LYS A 22 20.47 -19.26 0.64
C LYS A 22 19.34 -20.26 0.44
N PHE A 23 18.15 -19.98 0.99
CA PHE A 23 16.98 -20.83 0.79
C PHE A 23 16.62 -20.91 -0.70
N TRP A 24 16.50 -19.75 -1.36
CA TRP A 24 16.10 -19.70 -2.76
C TRP A 24 17.03 -20.49 -3.69
N SER A 25 18.34 -20.33 -3.50
CA SER A 25 19.37 -21.05 -4.28
C SER A 25 19.45 -22.55 -3.98
N SER A 26 18.85 -23.02 -2.88
CA SER A 26 18.78 -24.46 -2.56
C SER A 26 17.65 -25.19 -3.28
N LEU A 27 16.71 -24.45 -3.89
CA LEU A 27 15.56 -25.01 -4.60
C LEU A 27 15.92 -25.36 -6.04
N SER A 28 15.31 -26.42 -6.57
CA SER A 28 15.36 -26.71 -8.02
C SER A 28 14.59 -25.66 -8.83
N PRO A 29 14.81 -25.54 -10.15
CA PRO A 29 14.03 -24.65 -11.01
C PRO A 29 12.51 -24.87 -10.90
N GLU A 30 12.08 -26.13 -10.82
CA GLU A 30 10.67 -26.50 -10.67
C GLU A 30 10.10 -26.05 -9.33
N GLN A 31 10.88 -26.19 -8.25
CA GLN A 31 10.49 -25.73 -6.92
C GLN A 31 10.42 -24.20 -6.84
N GLN A 32 11.38 -23.49 -7.45
CA GLN A 32 11.34 -22.03 -7.55
C GLN A 32 10.07 -21.57 -8.28
N SER A 33 9.76 -22.21 -9.42
CA SER A 33 8.55 -21.91 -10.18
C SER A 33 7.28 -22.16 -9.35
N ALA A 34 7.20 -23.27 -8.62
CA ALA A 34 6.07 -23.59 -7.76
C ALA A 34 5.89 -22.55 -6.62
N VAL A 35 6.98 -22.11 -5.98
CA VAL A 35 6.93 -21.08 -4.94
C VAL A 35 6.46 -19.74 -5.52
N MET A 36 6.95 -19.33 -6.69
CA MET A 36 6.49 -18.11 -7.35
C MET A 36 5.00 -18.17 -7.71
N ALA A 37 4.54 -19.27 -8.30
CA ALA A 37 3.14 -19.45 -8.65
C ALA A 37 2.23 -19.37 -7.41
N ALA A 38 2.62 -20.00 -6.30
CA ALA A 38 1.90 -19.92 -5.04
C ALA A 38 1.90 -18.49 -4.47
N ALA A 39 3.02 -17.76 -4.55
CA ALA A 39 3.11 -16.38 -4.10
C ALA A 39 2.19 -15.45 -4.89
N GLU A 40 2.12 -15.60 -6.22
CA GLU A 40 1.26 -14.78 -7.09
C GLU A 40 -0.23 -15.06 -6.87
N ALA A 41 -0.61 -16.34 -6.76
CA ALA A 41 -1.98 -16.74 -6.47
C ALA A 41 -2.41 -16.20 -5.09
N THR A 42 -1.56 -16.38 -4.08
CA THR A 42 -1.85 -15.93 -2.71
C THR A 42 -1.91 -14.42 -2.61
N ARG A 43 -1.03 -13.68 -3.32
CA ARG A 43 -1.09 -12.21 -3.39
C ARG A 43 -2.46 -11.73 -3.89
N THR A 44 -2.99 -12.38 -4.93
CA THR A 44 -4.28 -11.98 -5.52
C THR A 44 -5.42 -12.24 -4.55
N PHE A 45 -5.44 -13.44 -3.94
CA PHE A 45 -6.41 -13.80 -2.91
C PHE A 45 -6.35 -12.86 -1.70
N GLN A 46 -5.15 -12.64 -1.14
CA GLN A 46 -4.97 -11.85 0.07
C GLN A 46 -5.43 -10.41 -0.10
N ARG A 47 -5.17 -9.77 -1.26
CA ARG A 47 -5.64 -8.41 -1.53
C ARG A 47 -7.16 -8.30 -1.57
N ALA A 48 -7.84 -9.29 -2.13
CA ALA A 48 -9.30 -9.32 -2.15
C ALA A 48 -9.87 -9.49 -0.73
N GLU A 49 -9.28 -10.40 0.05
CA GLU A 49 -9.70 -10.63 1.43
C GLU A 49 -9.41 -9.43 2.34
N GLU A 50 -8.28 -8.74 2.15
CA GLU A 50 -7.94 -7.51 2.89
C GLU A 50 -8.96 -6.40 2.66
N LEU A 51 -9.38 -6.18 1.41
CA LEU A 51 -10.43 -5.19 1.09
C LEU A 51 -11.77 -5.55 1.73
N LYS A 52 -12.13 -6.83 1.72
CA LYS A 52 -13.34 -7.32 2.37
C LYS A 52 -13.29 -7.07 3.88
N GLN A 53 -12.21 -7.50 4.54
CA GLN A 53 -12.03 -7.34 5.99
C GLN A 53 -11.97 -5.87 6.40
N ALA A 54 -11.35 -4.99 5.59
CA ALA A 54 -11.34 -3.56 5.87
C ALA A 54 -12.77 -2.97 5.96
N ASN A 55 -13.66 -3.38 5.06
CA ASN A 55 -15.06 -2.94 5.08
C ASN A 55 -15.85 -3.53 6.26
N GLU A 56 -15.60 -4.80 6.60
CA GLU A 56 -16.19 -5.45 7.77
C GLU A 56 -15.78 -4.74 9.07
N VAL A 57 -14.49 -4.45 9.24
CA VAL A 57 -13.97 -3.74 10.42
C VAL A 57 -14.57 -2.34 10.56
N VAL A 58 -14.70 -1.58 9.48
CA VAL A 58 -15.36 -0.26 9.51
C VAL A 58 -16.80 -0.37 10.00
N SER A 59 -17.53 -1.39 9.53
CA SER A 59 -18.91 -1.65 9.93
C SER A 59 -19.01 -2.03 11.41
N GLU A 60 -18.11 -2.90 11.89
CA GLU A 60 -18.05 -3.28 13.31
C GLU A 60 -17.73 -2.11 14.23
N LEU A 61 -16.74 -1.27 13.85
CA LEU A 61 -16.35 -0.11 14.65
C LEU A 61 -17.50 0.89 14.75
N THR A 62 -18.23 1.11 13.65
CA THR A 62 -19.43 1.95 13.64
C THR A 62 -20.52 1.39 14.55
N ALA A 63 -20.79 0.09 14.49
CA ALA A 63 -21.77 -0.58 15.37
C ALA A 63 -21.39 -0.51 16.85
N LYS A 64 -20.09 -0.48 17.16
CA LYS A 64 -19.54 -0.27 18.51
C LYS A 64 -19.53 1.21 18.95
N GLY A 65 -20.10 2.11 18.16
CA GLY A 65 -20.29 3.52 18.50
C GLY A 65 -19.15 4.46 18.09
N MET A 66 -18.19 3.99 17.28
CA MET A 66 -17.16 4.87 16.71
C MET A 66 -17.77 5.72 15.59
N THR A 67 -17.42 7.01 15.54
CA THR A 67 -17.77 7.86 14.40
C THR A 67 -16.74 7.67 13.29
N VAL A 68 -17.13 7.05 12.18
CA VAL A 68 -16.28 6.85 11.01
C VAL A 68 -16.66 7.84 9.91
N SER A 69 -15.69 8.52 9.32
CA SER A 69 -15.87 9.45 8.21
C SER A 69 -14.85 9.21 7.10
N SER A 70 -15.11 9.72 5.89
CA SER A 70 -14.17 9.70 4.77
C SER A 70 -13.71 11.10 4.44
N MET A 71 -12.43 11.27 4.13
CA MET A 71 -11.85 12.56 3.77
C MET A 71 -12.10 12.87 2.28
N PRO A 72 -12.50 14.11 1.93
CA PRO A 72 -12.63 14.50 0.53
C PRO A 72 -11.31 14.34 -0.23
N PRO A 73 -11.32 13.86 -1.49
CA PRO A 73 -10.09 13.72 -2.28
C PRO A 73 -9.28 15.02 -2.43
N ALA A 74 -9.95 16.17 -2.46
CA ALA A 74 -9.31 17.48 -2.53
C ALA A 74 -8.42 17.78 -1.30
N GLU A 75 -8.79 17.30 -0.11
CA GLU A 75 -7.97 17.48 1.09
C GLU A 75 -6.69 16.64 1.04
N LEU A 76 -6.71 15.51 0.33
CA LEU A 76 -5.50 14.71 0.14
C LEU A 76 -4.45 15.46 -0.70
N GLU A 77 -4.88 16.28 -1.67
CA GLU A 77 -3.98 17.17 -2.41
C GLU A 77 -3.40 18.28 -1.52
N ASN A 78 -4.17 18.82 -0.59
CA ASN A 78 -3.67 19.79 0.39
C ASN A 78 -2.61 19.17 1.28
N ILE A 79 -2.83 17.94 1.76
CA ILE A 79 -1.85 17.17 2.53
C ILE A 79 -0.58 16.95 1.70
N ARG A 80 -0.71 16.50 0.43
CA ARG A 80 0.44 16.29 -0.47
C ARG A 80 1.31 17.54 -0.61
N LYS A 81 0.70 18.71 -0.82
CA LYS A 81 1.41 19.99 -0.89
C LYS A 81 2.08 20.35 0.44
N ALA A 82 1.37 20.18 1.55
CA ALA A 82 1.89 20.50 2.87
C ALA A 82 3.09 19.65 3.28
N ILE A 83 3.15 18.38 2.85
CA ILE A 83 4.26 17.48 3.15
C ILE A 83 5.42 17.57 2.16
N GLN A 84 5.34 18.40 1.12
CA GLN A 84 6.39 18.51 0.09
C GLN A 84 7.80 18.70 0.70
N PRO A 85 8.02 19.52 1.74
CA PRO A 85 9.34 19.63 2.36
C PRO A 85 9.88 18.32 2.95
N VAL A 86 9.00 17.43 3.41
CA VAL A 86 9.37 16.10 3.91
C VAL A 86 9.75 15.18 2.75
N ILE A 87 9.04 15.28 1.63
CA ILE A 87 9.38 14.54 0.39
C ILE A 87 10.73 15.01 -0.14
N ASP A 88 10.98 16.31 -0.21
CA ASP A 88 12.25 16.87 -0.71
C ASP A 88 13.43 16.38 0.15
N LYS A 89 13.30 16.48 1.47
CA LYS A 89 14.31 15.95 2.41
C LYS A 89 14.52 14.44 2.27
N SER A 90 13.45 13.67 2.08
CA SER A 90 13.55 12.20 1.94
C SER A 90 14.18 11.81 0.59
N THR A 91 13.97 12.63 -0.44
CA THR A 91 14.54 12.43 -1.77
C THR A 91 16.06 12.48 -1.74
N GLU A 92 16.67 13.30 -0.88
CA GLU A 92 18.12 13.32 -0.68
C GLU A 92 18.69 11.97 -0.22
N THR A 93 17.92 11.20 0.57
CA THR A 93 18.32 9.88 1.08
C THR A 93 17.94 8.74 0.13
N ILE A 94 16.76 8.83 -0.49
CA ILE A 94 16.20 7.78 -1.36
C ILE A 94 16.85 7.82 -2.75
N GLY A 95 17.24 9.01 -3.22
CA GLY A 95 17.81 9.26 -4.53
C GLY A 95 16.78 9.83 -5.51
N THR A 96 17.14 10.96 -6.14
CA THR A 96 16.28 11.71 -7.06
C THR A 96 15.75 10.87 -8.22
N GLU A 97 16.63 10.08 -8.87
CA GLU A 97 16.25 9.24 -10.01
C GLU A 97 15.13 8.25 -9.66
N PHE A 98 15.23 7.60 -8.49
CA PHE A 98 14.19 6.68 -8.03
C PHE A 98 12.88 7.40 -7.73
N VAL A 99 12.93 8.53 -7.02
CA VAL A 99 11.72 9.29 -6.66
C VAL A 99 10.99 9.82 -7.91
N GLU A 100 11.73 10.38 -8.87
CA GLU A 100 11.16 10.87 -10.13
C GLU A 100 10.53 9.73 -10.93
N GLY A 101 11.23 8.59 -11.06
CA GLY A 101 10.70 7.40 -11.72
C GLY A 101 9.43 6.87 -11.05
N PHE A 102 9.41 6.83 -9.72
CA PHE A 102 8.24 6.40 -8.94
C PHE A 102 7.02 7.32 -9.18
N TYR A 103 7.21 8.64 -9.13
CA TYR A 103 6.13 9.59 -9.41
C TYR A 103 5.68 9.57 -10.88
N ALA A 104 6.57 9.30 -11.82
CA ALA A 104 6.22 9.12 -13.23
C ALA A 104 5.28 7.92 -13.43
N GLU A 105 5.57 6.77 -12.80
CA GLU A 105 4.69 5.59 -12.84
C GLU A 105 3.35 5.85 -12.15
N ILE A 106 3.32 6.58 -11.03
CA ILE A 106 2.07 7.02 -10.40
C ILE A 106 1.23 7.87 -11.36
N LYS A 107 1.86 8.84 -12.05
CA LYS A 107 1.16 9.71 -13.01
C LYS A 107 0.58 8.89 -14.16
N LYS A 108 1.35 7.94 -14.70
CA LYS A 108 0.90 7.03 -15.75
C LYS A 108 -0.31 6.21 -15.28
N ALA A 109 -0.21 5.56 -14.13
CA ALA A 109 -1.29 4.73 -13.57
C ALA A 109 -2.59 5.53 -13.35
N ARG A 110 -2.49 6.79 -12.92
CA ARG A 110 -3.63 7.68 -12.73
C ARG A 110 -4.22 8.22 -14.04
N GLY A 111 -3.42 8.33 -15.09
CA GLY A 111 -3.86 8.81 -16.42
C GLY A 111 -4.43 7.73 -17.33
N THR A 112 -4.37 6.45 -16.93
CA THR A 112 -4.98 5.30 -17.63
C THR A 112 -6.45 5.05 -17.25
N HIS A 113 -7.10 6.01 -16.59
CA HIS A 113 -8.52 6.05 -16.27
C HIS A 113 -9.13 7.35 -16.80
#